data_AF-A0A1A8TLR4-F1
#
_entry.id   AF-A0A1A8TLR4-F1
#
_cell.length_a   1.000
_cell.length_b   1.000
_cell.length_c   1.000
_cell.angle_alpha   90.00
_cell.angle_beta   90.00
_cell.angle_gamma   90.00
#
_symmetry.space_group_name_H-M   'P 1'
#
loop_
_entity.id
_entity.type
_entity.pdbx_description
1 polymer ?
#
loop_
_entity_poly.entity_id
_entity_poly.type
_entity_poly.pdbx_seq_one_letter_code
_entity_poly.pdbx_strand_id
1 'polypeptide(L)'
;MLSKVFLGLVVSVGVWFSSFSNAQMDVQLAKRYGDEKGAYPVTDYLVSEKYDGIRGIWTGTELLSRQGKPIHAPAWFIQALPKGVWLDGELWSKHHDFQFVASAVTKDEPIDSQWHKIHYMVFDAPDYEHNFAERSQRYVRIVESIHTPFVKAIKQFTVPDNQTLSHVLDEYVKKGAEGLVLHRKAAMFQSGRSGNLLKLKPYMDDEATVIGKTLGQGKYKGMLGALIVEMPSGTQFKIGTGFTDEERANPPHIGDVITYQYHGFTKRGIPRFASFMRVRYPVKEPLVTKPSSVDKVSSTASK
;
A
#
# COMPACT_ATOMS: atom_id res chain seq x y z
N MET A 1 -16.07 -23.47 82.89
CA MET A 1 -14.90 -24.29 82.48
C MET A 1 -15.45 -25.48 81.70
N LEU A 2 -15.22 -25.74 80.41
CA LEU A 2 -14.41 -25.14 79.36
C LEU A 2 -15.23 -25.15 78.05
N SER A 3 -15.15 -24.07 77.28
CA SER A 3 -15.71 -23.96 75.93
C SER A 3 -14.78 -24.66 74.93
N LYS A 4 -15.32 -25.56 74.09
CA LYS A 4 -14.60 -26.19 72.98
C LYS A 4 -14.60 -25.22 71.79
N VAL A 5 -13.45 -24.62 71.51
CA VAL A 5 -13.22 -23.81 70.29
C VAL A 5 -12.87 -24.76 69.15
N PHE A 6 -13.73 -24.83 68.13
CA PHE A 6 -13.43 -25.44 66.85
C PHE A 6 -12.62 -24.43 66.01
N LEU A 7 -11.33 -24.71 65.81
CA LEU A 7 -10.48 -23.93 64.92
C LEU A 7 -10.64 -24.48 63.50
N GLY A 8 -11.45 -23.81 62.69
CA GLY A 8 -11.59 -24.12 61.26
C GLY A 8 -10.34 -23.69 60.49
N LEU A 9 -9.62 -24.66 59.92
CA LEU A 9 -8.51 -24.42 59.00
C LEU A 9 -9.08 -24.06 57.62
N VAL A 10 -9.13 -22.77 57.28
CA VAL A 10 -9.43 -22.32 55.92
C VAL A 10 -8.16 -22.44 55.09
N VAL A 11 -8.09 -23.45 54.23
CA VAL A 11 -7.04 -23.57 53.21
C VAL A 11 -7.40 -22.65 52.04
N SER A 12 -6.80 -21.46 52.03
CA SER A 12 -6.88 -20.52 50.92
C SER A 12 -6.09 -21.08 49.73
N VAL A 13 -6.75 -21.74 48.79
CA VAL A 13 -6.15 -22.08 47.49
C VAL A 13 -5.98 -20.77 46.71
N GLY A 14 -4.79 -20.19 46.77
CA GLY A 14 -4.44 -19.03 45.96
C GLY A 14 -4.46 -19.43 44.48
N VAL A 15 -5.49 -18.98 43.76
CA VAL A 15 -5.50 -19.05 42.29
C VAL A 15 -4.51 -18.01 41.80
N TRP A 16 -3.31 -18.46 41.46
CA TRP A 16 -2.32 -17.66 40.75
C TRP A 16 -2.85 -17.46 39.33
N PHE A 17 -3.54 -16.35 39.07
CA PHE A 17 -3.71 -15.87 37.71
C PHE A 17 -2.34 -15.41 37.22
N SER A 18 -1.64 -16.27 36.48
CA SER A 18 -0.54 -15.85 35.65
C SER A 18 -1.09 -14.83 34.66
N SER A 19 -0.80 -13.55 34.88
CA SER A 19 -0.99 -12.52 33.87
C SER A 19 -0.18 -12.94 32.64
N PHE A 20 -0.84 -13.53 31.64
CA PHE A 20 -0.26 -13.67 30.31
C PHE A 20 -0.02 -12.26 29.80
N SER A 21 1.22 -11.79 29.95
CA SER A 21 1.70 -10.67 29.16
C SER A 21 1.66 -11.16 27.71
N ASN A 22 0.69 -10.68 26.94
CA ASN A 22 0.74 -10.77 25.48
C ASN A 22 2.00 -10.01 25.04
N ALA A 23 3.14 -10.71 25.01
CA ALA A 23 4.34 -10.20 24.39
C ALA A 23 3.99 -9.99 22.92
N GLN A 24 3.80 -8.72 22.55
CA GLN A 24 3.46 -8.36 21.19
C GLN A 24 4.62 -8.79 20.30
N MET A 25 4.36 -9.72 19.38
CA MET A 25 5.37 -10.23 18.45
C MET A 25 6.05 -9.08 17.72
N ASP A 26 7.38 -9.16 17.60
CA ASP A 26 8.14 -8.19 16.83
C ASP A 26 7.72 -8.25 15.36
N VAL A 27 7.37 -7.10 14.79
CA VAL A 27 6.88 -7.02 13.41
C VAL A 27 7.45 -5.81 12.70
N GLN A 28 7.90 -6.00 11.46
CA GLN A 28 8.26 -4.87 10.59
C GLN A 28 7.01 -4.15 10.09
N LEU A 29 7.01 -2.82 10.17
CA LEU A 29 5.91 -1.97 9.71
C LEU A 29 6.35 -1.04 8.59
N ALA A 30 5.58 -1.03 7.50
CA ALA A 30 5.91 -0.24 6.31
C ALA A 30 5.65 1.27 6.50
N LYS A 31 6.61 2.12 6.12
CA LYS A 31 6.39 3.56 5.85
C LYS A 31 5.91 3.78 4.41
N ARG A 32 5.39 4.96 4.08
CA ARG A 32 5.02 5.27 2.69
C ARG A 32 6.29 5.58 1.91
N TYR A 33 6.43 5.03 0.71
CA TYR A 33 7.55 5.32 -0.18
C TYR A 33 7.59 6.82 -0.50
N GLY A 34 8.77 7.43 -0.37
CA GLY A 34 8.97 8.85 -0.59
C GLY A 34 8.78 9.72 0.64
N ASP A 35 8.34 9.18 1.79
CA ASP A 35 8.15 9.99 3.01
C ASP A 35 9.47 10.37 3.72
N GLU A 36 10.50 9.57 3.49
CA GLU A 36 11.81 9.64 4.13
C GLU A 36 12.75 10.72 3.55
N LYS A 37 13.41 11.48 4.44
CA LYS A 37 14.61 12.24 4.09
C LYS A 37 15.74 11.24 3.90
N GLY A 38 16.36 11.21 2.72
CA GLY A 38 17.45 10.28 2.41
C GLY A 38 16.98 8.87 2.02
N ALA A 39 15.90 8.77 1.22
CA ALA A 39 15.51 7.51 0.59
C ALA A 39 16.71 6.88 -0.14
N TYR A 40 16.92 5.58 0.04
CA TYR A 40 17.90 4.85 -0.75
C TYR A 40 17.47 4.81 -2.22
N PRO A 41 18.40 4.70 -3.18
CA PRO A 41 18.05 4.42 -4.57
C PRO A 41 17.12 3.21 -4.67
N VAL A 42 16.16 3.23 -5.59
CA VAL A 42 15.19 2.12 -5.76
C VAL A 42 15.88 0.78 -6.05
N THR A 43 17.08 0.82 -6.64
CA THR A 43 17.92 -0.36 -6.91
C THR A 43 18.35 -1.10 -5.63
N ASP A 44 18.31 -0.46 -4.47
CA ASP A 44 18.65 -1.07 -3.18
C ASP A 44 17.48 -1.87 -2.59
N TYR A 45 16.31 -1.84 -3.22
CA TYR A 45 15.11 -2.54 -2.77
C TYR A 45 14.82 -3.78 -3.61
N LEU A 46 14.25 -4.77 -2.94
CA LEU A 46 13.42 -5.79 -3.57
C LEU A 46 11.98 -5.29 -3.54
N VAL A 47 11.29 -5.44 -4.67
CA VAL A 47 9.93 -5.01 -4.91
C VAL A 47 9.04 -6.24 -5.01
N SER A 48 7.86 -6.15 -4.42
CA SER A 48 6.82 -7.18 -4.49
C SER A 48 5.44 -6.53 -4.58
N GLU A 49 4.46 -7.33 -4.99
CA GLU A 49 3.06 -6.90 -4.95
C GLU A 49 2.61 -6.66 -3.50
N LYS A 50 1.82 -5.60 -3.30
CA LYS A 50 1.11 -5.38 -2.04
C LYS A 50 -0.25 -6.10 -2.10
N TYR A 51 -0.34 -7.20 -1.36
CA TYR A 51 -1.59 -7.90 -1.14
C TYR A 51 -2.48 -7.17 -0.13
N ASP A 52 -3.79 -7.14 -0.41
CA ASP A 52 -4.84 -6.58 0.45
C ASP A 52 -5.57 -7.72 1.17
N GLY A 53 -4.96 -8.25 2.23
CA GLY A 53 -5.46 -9.39 2.98
C GLY A 53 -5.40 -9.15 4.48
N ILE A 54 -5.22 -10.24 5.24
CA ILE A 54 -4.98 -10.17 6.67
C ILE A 54 -3.62 -10.76 6.97
N ARG A 55 -2.72 -9.93 7.53
CA ARG A 55 -1.40 -10.39 7.97
C ARG A 55 -1.51 -11.54 8.97
N GLY A 56 -0.90 -12.66 8.61
CA GLY A 56 -0.76 -13.87 9.43
C GLY A 56 0.71 -14.14 9.72
N ILE A 57 1.02 -14.38 10.99
CA ILE A 57 2.37 -14.63 11.49
C ILE A 57 2.38 -16.07 11.99
N TRP A 58 3.08 -16.94 11.28
CA TRP A 58 3.33 -18.29 11.75
C TRP A 58 4.56 -18.28 12.66
N THR A 59 4.38 -18.63 13.92
CA THR A 59 5.45 -18.61 14.94
C THR A 59 6.35 -19.85 14.89
N GLY A 60 6.04 -20.82 14.04
CA GLY A 60 6.57 -22.17 14.09
C GLY A 60 5.67 -23.16 14.83
N THR A 61 4.63 -22.67 15.52
CA THR A 61 3.66 -23.51 16.25
C THR A 61 2.21 -23.06 16.07
N GLU A 62 1.97 -21.76 15.93
CA GLU A 62 0.63 -21.20 15.80
C GLU A 62 0.60 -20.04 14.81
N LEU A 63 -0.60 -19.74 14.30
CA LEU A 63 -0.84 -18.63 13.40
C LEU A 63 -1.45 -17.47 14.18
N LEU A 64 -0.79 -16.32 14.18
CA LEU A 64 -1.19 -15.13 14.91
C LEU A 64 -1.49 -13.97 13.95
N SER A 65 -2.43 -13.13 14.33
CA SER A 65 -2.62 -11.81 13.72
C SER A 65 -1.48 -10.86 14.10
N ARG A 66 -1.41 -9.71 13.43
CA ARG A 66 -0.45 -8.64 13.75
C ARG A 66 -0.54 -8.16 15.21
N GLN A 67 -1.71 -8.23 15.84
CA GLN A 67 -1.91 -7.83 17.23
C GLN A 67 -1.60 -8.97 18.22
N GLY A 68 -1.06 -10.10 17.77
CA GLY A 68 -0.76 -11.26 18.60
C GLY A 68 -1.99 -12.11 18.96
N LYS A 69 -3.16 -11.84 18.37
CA LYS A 69 -4.35 -12.69 18.57
C LYS A 69 -4.25 -13.95 17.73
N PRO A 70 -4.58 -15.14 18.27
CA PRO A 70 -4.67 -16.37 17.48
C PRO A 70 -5.61 -16.23 16.28
N ILE A 71 -5.22 -16.83 15.16
CA ILE A 71 -6.06 -17.05 13.98
C ILE A 71 -6.34 -18.55 13.91
N HIS A 72 -7.61 -18.92 14.09
CA HIS A 72 -8.03 -20.31 14.05
C HIS A 72 -8.15 -20.75 12.58
N ALA A 73 -7.13 -21.47 12.10
CA ALA A 73 -7.14 -22.10 10.77
C ALA A 73 -7.46 -23.60 10.90
N PRO A 74 -8.00 -24.24 9.85
CA PRO A 74 -8.21 -25.68 9.85
C PRO A 74 -6.93 -26.47 10.11
N ALA A 75 -7.09 -27.65 10.70
CA ALA A 75 -5.97 -28.52 11.04
C ALA A 75 -5.07 -28.82 9.82
N TRP A 76 -5.68 -29.08 8.65
CA TRP A 76 -4.94 -29.35 7.41
C TRP A 76 -4.10 -28.15 6.94
N PHE A 77 -4.50 -26.92 7.27
CA PHE A 77 -3.76 -25.71 6.91
C PHE A 77 -2.52 -25.55 7.79
N ILE A 78 -2.70 -25.69 9.11
CA ILE A 78 -1.63 -25.57 10.10
C ILE A 78 -0.61 -26.71 9.98
N GLN A 79 -1.08 -27.94 9.78
CA GLN A 79 -0.20 -29.11 9.67
C GLN A 79 0.74 -29.05 8.47
N ALA A 80 0.41 -28.29 7.43
CA ALA A 80 1.31 -28.06 6.30
C ALA A 80 2.46 -27.08 6.63
N LEU A 81 2.33 -26.24 7.66
CA LEU A 81 3.33 -25.22 7.96
C LEU A 81 4.55 -25.79 8.71
N PRO A 82 5.77 -25.31 8.41
CA PRO A 82 7.00 -25.86 8.98
C PRO A 82 7.13 -25.52 10.47
N LYS A 83 7.46 -26.53 11.28
CA LYS A 83 7.64 -26.31 12.72
C LYS A 83 8.94 -25.57 13.04
N GLY A 84 8.91 -24.72 14.06
CA GLY A 84 10.10 -23.98 14.55
C GLY A 84 10.64 -22.92 13.60
N VAL A 85 9.90 -22.57 12.56
CA VAL A 85 10.27 -21.53 11.59
C VAL A 85 9.27 -20.39 11.69
N TRP A 86 9.79 -19.19 11.90
CA TRP A 86 8.99 -17.97 11.82
C TRP A 86 8.75 -17.59 10.36
N LEU A 87 7.48 -17.55 9.95
CA LEU A 87 7.05 -16.99 8.66
C LEU A 87 6.12 -15.81 8.88
N ASP A 88 6.30 -14.78 8.05
CA ASP A 88 5.44 -13.61 8.00
C ASP A 88 4.83 -13.51 6.60
N GLY A 89 3.51 -13.34 6.56
CA GLY A 89 2.76 -13.43 5.31
C GLY A 89 1.39 -12.79 5.39
N GLU A 90 0.73 -12.74 4.25
CA GLU A 90 -0.63 -12.24 4.10
C GLU A 90 -1.57 -13.41 3.82
N LEU A 91 -2.60 -13.60 4.64
CA LEU A 91 -3.73 -14.44 4.28
C LEU A 91 -4.56 -13.70 3.24
N TRP A 92 -4.75 -14.29 2.06
CA TRP A 92 -5.32 -13.61 0.90
C TRP A 92 -6.05 -14.60 -0.01
N SER A 93 -7.12 -14.18 -0.70
CA SER A 93 -7.87 -15.04 -1.64
C SER A 93 -7.70 -14.61 -3.09
N LYS A 94 -8.20 -13.42 -3.44
CA LYS A 94 -8.11 -12.78 -4.76
C LYS A 94 -8.14 -11.26 -4.61
N HIS A 95 -7.86 -10.52 -5.68
CA HIS A 95 -7.96 -9.06 -5.66
C HIS A 95 -9.37 -8.61 -5.28
N HIS A 96 -9.44 -7.51 -4.52
CA HIS A 96 -10.68 -6.87 -4.06
C HIS A 96 -11.59 -7.77 -3.17
N ASP A 97 -11.02 -8.76 -2.50
CA ASP A 97 -11.76 -9.75 -1.69
C ASP A 97 -11.43 -9.66 -0.19
N PHE A 98 -10.88 -8.52 0.27
CA PHE A 98 -10.48 -8.29 1.66
C PHE A 98 -11.58 -8.64 2.67
N GLN A 99 -12.84 -8.25 2.40
CA GLN A 99 -13.96 -8.50 3.30
C GLN A 99 -14.23 -9.99 3.52
N PHE A 100 -14.10 -10.80 2.47
CA PHE A 100 -14.23 -12.26 2.57
C PHE A 100 -13.11 -12.84 3.44
N VAL A 101 -11.86 -12.45 3.19
CA VAL A 101 -10.70 -12.90 3.97
C VAL A 101 -10.87 -12.52 5.43
N ALA A 102 -11.16 -11.25 5.72
CA ALA A 102 -11.37 -10.74 7.06
C ALA A 102 -12.48 -11.48 7.81
N SER A 103 -13.59 -11.81 7.12
CA SER A 103 -14.67 -12.61 7.70
C SER A 103 -14.28 -14.06 7.96
N ALA A 104 -13.47 -14.67 7.10
CA ALA A 104 -13.10 -16.08 7.23
C ALA A 104 -12.05 -16.31 8.34
N VAL A 105 -11.07 -15.41 8.49
CA VAL A 105 -9.93 -15.59 9.42
C VAL A 105 -10.22 -15.11 10.85
N THR A 106 -11.33 -14.39 11.07
CA THR A 106 -11.71 -13.89 12.41
C THR A 106 -12.66 -14.81 13.16
N LYS A 107 -13.06 -15.94 12.57
CA LYS A 107 -13.95 -16.92 13.21
C LYS A 107 -13.18 -17.77 14.22
N ASP A 108 -13.83 -18.05 15.34
CA ASP A 108 -13.29 -18.99 16.34
C ASP A 108 -13.30 -20.42 15.81
N GLU A 109 -14.36 -20.80 15.08
CA GLU A 109 -14.45 -22.08 14.37
C GLU A 109 -14.17 -21.88 12.86
N PRO A 110 -13.05 -22.40 12.32
CA PRO A 110 -12.74 -22.25 10.92
C PRO A 110 -13.68 -23.08 10.03
N ILE A 111 -14.06 -22.50 8.90
CA ILE A 111 -14.89 -23.18 7.89
C ILE A 111 -14.01 -23.61 6.72
N ASP A 112 -13.85 -24.91 6.52
CA ASP A 112 -12.97 -25.49 5.47
C ASP A 112 -13.24 -24.92 4.07
N SER A 113 -14.52 -24.80 3.68
CA SER A 113 -14.89 -24.28 2.36
C SER A 113 -14.48 -22.83 2.13
N GLN A 114 -14.31 -22.04 3.19
CA GLN A 114 -13.77 -20.68 3.11
C GLN A 114 -12.24 -20.72 3.02
N TRP A 115 -11.59 -21.53 3.87
CA TRP A 115 -10.13 -21.64 3.93
C TRP A 115 -9.52 -22.27 2.68
N HIS A 116 -10.23 -23.12 1.95
CA HIS A 116 -9.79 -23.59 0.63
C HIS A 116 -9.64 -22.48 -0.41
N LYS A 117 -10.25 -21.30 -0.19
CA LYS A 117 -10.08 -20.11 -1.04
C LYS A 117 -8.96 -19.18 -0.55
N ILE A 118 -8.40 -19.44 0.63
CA ILE A 118 -7.35 -18.63 1.24
C ILE A 118 -5.98 -19.20 0.85
N HIS A 119 -5.06 -18.31 0.60
CA HIS A 119 -3.65 -18.58 0.40
C HIS A 119 -2.85 -17.83 1.47
N TYR A 120 -1.79 -18.45 1.97
CA TYR A 120 -0.79 -17.79 2.79
C TYR A 120 0.35 -17.30 1.90
N MET A 121 0.34 -15.99 1.63
CA MET A 121 1.31 -15.31 0.78
C MET A 121 2.49 -14.85 1.64
N VAL A 122 3.52 -15.69 1.76
CA VAL A 122 4.69 -15.46 2.62
C VAL A 122 5.62 -14.43 1.98
N PHE A 123 5.99 -13.39 2.72
CA PHE A 123 6.89 -12.33 2.26
C PHE A 123 8.18 -12.17 3.08
N ASP A 124 8.31 -12.81 4.24
CA ASP A 124 9.56 -12.87 5.00
C ASP A 124 9.63 -14.17 5.82
N ALA A 125 10.85 -14.59 6.15
CA ALA A 125 11.13 -15.62 7.16
C ALA A 125 12.08 -15.00 8.18
N PRO A 126 11.56 -14.19 9.12
CA PRO A 126 12.40 -13.32 9.91
C PRO A 126 13.39 -14.07 10.81
N ASP A 127 14.58 -13.48 10.92
CA ASP A 127 15.60 -13.80 11.90
C ASP A 127 16.44 -12.54 12.16
N TYR A 128 17.29 -12.58 13.18
CA TYR A 128 18.12 -11.43 13.56
C TYR A 128 19.55 -11.51 12.99
N GLU A 129 19.85 -12.53 12.19
CA GLU A 129 21.22 -12.85 11.72
C GLU A 129 21.43 -12.44 10.26
N HIS A 130 20.37 -12.43 9.46
CA HIS A 130 20.43 -12.24 8.02
C HIS A 130 19.71 -10.97 7.55
N ASN A 131 20.18 -10.42 6.44
CA ASN A 131 19.52 -9.31 5.79
C ASN A 131 18.34 -9.77 4.92
N PHE A 132 17.50 -8.84 4.47
CA PHE A 132 16.30 -9.21 3.71
C PHE A 132 16.59 -9.91 2.39
N ALA A 133 17.70 -9.63 1.70
CA ALA A 133 18.03 -10.36 0.47
C ALA A 133 18.23 -11.85 0.75
N GLU A 134 18.92 -12.19 1.84
CA GLU A 134 19.13 -13.57 2.29
C GLU A 134 17.82 -14.20 2.79
N ARG A 135 17.06 -13.49 3.64
CA ARG A 135 15.76 -13.95 4.14
C ARG A 135 14.75 -14.17 3.02
N SER A 136 14.83 -13.37 1.95
CA SER A 136 13.95 -13.51 0.80
C SER A 136 14.14 -14.83 0.06
N GLN A 137 15.40 -15.23 -0.14
CA GLN A 137 15.73 -16.52 -0.72
C GLN A 137 15.38 -17.66 0.24
N ARG A 138 15.55 -17.43 1.55
CA ARG A 138 15.23 -18.41 2.59
C ARG A 138 13.75 -18.76 2.59
N TYR A 139 12.84 -17.77 2.64
CA TYR A 139 11.41 -18.08 2.67
C TYR A 139 10.94 -18.74 1.36
N VAL A 140 11.53 -18.39 0.20
CA VAL A 140 11.21 -19.06 -1.08
C VAL A 140 11.53 -20.55 -0.97
N ARG A 141 12.75 -20.91 -0.55
CA ARG A 141 13.15 -22.32 -0.39
C ARG A 141 12.26 -23.07 0.61
N ILE A 142 11.93 -22.43 1.73
CA ILE A 142 11.07 -23.02 2.75
C ILE A 142 9.69 -23.31 2.16
N VAL A 143 9.06 -22.33 1.50
CA VAL A 143 7.72 -22.50 0.93
C VAL A 143 7.69 -23.55 -0.17
N GLU A 144 8.70 -23.57 -1.04
CA GLU A 144 8.83 -24.61 -2.08
C GLU A 144 8.89 -26.02 -1.47
N SER A 145 9.51 -26.18 -0.30
CA SER A 145 9.58 -27.47 0.40
C SER A 145 8.28 -27.92 1.08
N ILE A 146 7.28 -27.02 1.25
CA ILE A 146 5.99 -27.36 1.87
C ILE A 146 5.11 -28.18 0.91
N HIS A 147 5.32 -28.07 -0.42
CA HIS A 147 4.59 -28.81 -1.45
C HIS A 147 3.06 -28.71 -1.37
N THR A 148 2.52 -27.51 -1.08
CA THR A 148 1.07 -27.26 -1.02
C THR A 148 0.65 -26.08 -1.89
N PRO A 149 -0.52 -26.11 -2.54
CA PRO A 149 -0.97 -25.01 -3.40
C PRO A 149 -1.39 -23.74 -2.63
N PHE A 150 -1.68 -23.84 -1.33
CA PHE A 150 -2.21 -22.72 -0.54
C PHE A 150 -1.14 -21.95 0.26
N VAL A 151 0.13 -22.35 0.24
CA VAL A 151 1.24 -21.57 0.81
C VAL A 151 2.13 -21.14 -0.34
N LYS A 152 2.27 -19.83 -0.54
CA LYS A 152 2.96 -19.26 -1.70
C LYS A 152 4.00 -18.26 -1.27
N ALA A 153 5.20 -18.36 -1.83
CA ALA A 153 6.24 -17.36 -1.67
C ALA A 153 5.90 -16.15 -2.54
N ILE A 154 5.83 -14.96 -1.96
CA ILE A 154 5.67 -13.72 -2.71
C ILE A 154 6.92 -13.50 -3.56
N LYS A 155 6.71 -13.28 -4.86
CA LYS A 155 7.79 -12.99 -5.80
C LYS A 155 8.42 -11.63 -5.49
N GLN A 156 9.75 -11.62 -5.36
CA GLN A 156 10.56 -10.41 -5.27
C GLN A 156 11.23 -10.14 -6.62
N PHE A 157 11.37 -8.86 -6.97
CA PHE A 157 12.09 -8.43 -8.17
C PHE A 157 12.77 -7.07 -7.93
N THR A 158 13.63 -6.65 -8.86
CA THR A 158 14.31 -5.34 -8.80
C THR A 158 13.91 -4.48 -9.98
N VAL A 159 13.91 -3.17 -9.79
CA VAL A 159 13.70 -2.19 -10.87
C VAL A 159 14.90 -1.24 -10.95
N PRO A 160 15.28 -0.75 -12.14
CA PRO A 160 16.48 0.07 -12.33
C PRO A 160 16.31 1.52 -11.87
N ASP A 161 15.08 2.05 -11.93
CA ASP A 161 14.80 3.45 -11.62
C ASP A 161 13.32 3.67 -11.23
N ASN A 162 13.04 4.88 -10.75
CA ASN A 162 11.71 5.27 -10.29
C ASN A 162 10.68 5.38 -11.42
N GLN A 163 11.13 5.61 -12.67
CA GLN A 163 10.24 5.63 -13.82
C GLN A 163 9.71 4.21 -14.06
N THR A 164 10.59 3.22 -14.10
CA THR A 164 10.21 1.81 -14.23
C THR A 164 9.35 1.36 -13.06
N LEU A 165 9.67 1.77 -11.83
CA LEU A 165 8.83 1.49 -10.65
C LEU A 165 7.38 2.00 -10.83
N SER A 166 7.21 3.21 -11.37
CA SER A 166 5.89 3.79 -11.67
C SER A 166 5.12 2.94 -12.69
N HIS A 167 5.78 2.57 -13.79
CA HIS A 167 5.15 1.76 -14.83
C HIS A 167 4.73 0.38 -14.29
N VAL A 168 5.60 -0.26 -13.51
CA VAL A 168 5.29 -1.55 -12.86
C VAL A 168 4.11 -1.40 -11.90
N LEU A 169 4.09 -0.34 -11.08
CA LEU A 169 2.95 -0.07 -10.20
C LEU A 169 1.64 0.00 -10.99
N ASP A 170 1.61 0.75 -12.11
CA ASP A 170 0.43 0.89 -12.95
C ASP A 170 -0.02 -0.45 -13.54
N GLU A 171 0.91 -1.31 -13.96
CA GLU A 171 0.59 -2.65 -14.47
C GLU A 171 -0.03 -3.56 -13.41
N TYR A 172 0.50 -3.54 -12.18
CA TYR A 172 -0.03 -4.32 -11.07
C TYR A 172 -1.42 -3.80 -10.64
N VAL A 173 -1.58 -2.49 -10.54
CA VAL A 173 -2.87 -1.86 -10.18
C VAL A 173 -3.93 -2.15 -11.26
N LYS A 174 -3.58 -2.11 -12.55
CA LYS A 174 -4.48 -2.51 -13.65
C LYS A 174 -4.96 -3.96 -13.54
N LYS A 175 -4.17 -4.84 -12.90
CA LYS A 175 -4.55 -6.23 -12.63
C LYS A 175 -5.35 -6.40 -11.34
N GLY A 176 -5.55 -5.34 -10.55
CA GLY A 176 -6.31 -5.32 -9.30
C GLY A 176 -5.47 -5.31 -8.03
N ALA A 177 -4.14 -5.25 -8.14
CA ALA A 177 -3.28 -5.16 -6.96
C ALA A 177 -3.48 -3.84 -6.20
N GLU A 178 -3.28 -3.85 -4.89
CA GLU A 178 -3.41 -2.64 -4.05
C GLU A 178 -2.22 -1.67 -4.24
N GLY A 179 -1.09 -2.18 -4.71
CA GLY A 179 0.14 -1.43 -4.92
C GLY A 179 1.37 -2.33 -4.87
N LEU A 180 2.50 -1.75 -4.44
CA LEU A 180 3.77 -2.44 -4.29
C LEU A 180 4.34 -2.27 -2.86
N VAL A 181 5.18 -3.22 -2.46
CA VAL A 181 6.02 -3.16 -1.27
C VAL A 181 7.47 -3.12 -1.72
N LEU A 182 8.26 -2.22 -1.12
CA LEU A 182 9.69 -2.13 -1.33
C LEU A 182 10.39 -2.48 -0.01
N HIS A 183 11.20 -3.52 0.00
CA HIS A 183 11.99 -3.93 1.16
C HIS A 183 13.47 -3.89 0.82
N ARG A 184 14.23 -3.08 1.56
CA ARG A 184 15.65 -2.84 1.31
C ARG A 184 16.44 -4.14 1.47
N LYS A 185 17.25 -4.48 0.47
CA LYS A 185 18.05 -5.72 0.40
C LYS A 185 18.90 -5.93 1.66
N ALA A 186 19.63 -4.90 2.07
CA ALA A 186 20.54 -4.94 3.22
C ALA A 186 19.85 -4.77 4.59
N ALA A 187 18.52 -4.83 4.66
CA ALA A 187 17.81 -4.61 5.92
C ALA A 187 17.90 -5.81 6.86
N MET A 188 18.51 -5.59 8.03
CA MET A 188 18.33 -6.47 9.18
C MET A 188 16.89 -6.38 9.67
N PHE A 189 16.39 -7.47 10.24
CA PHE A 189 15.09 -7.47 10.88
C PHE A 189 15.08 -6.48 12.05
N GLN A 190 14.03 -5.66 12.12
CA GLN A 190 13.84 -4.69 13.19
C GLN A 190 12.35 -4.49 13.42
N SER A 191 11.92 -4.61 14.67
CA SER A 191 10.54 -4.34 15.06
C SER A 191 10.17 -2.86 14.82
N GLY A 192 8.94 -2.62 14.38
CA GLY A 192 8.39 -1.29 14.18
C GLY A 192 8.64 -0.68 12.79
N ARG A 193 8.47 0.65 12.69
CA ARG A 193 8.51 1.39 11.42
C ARG A 193 9.92 1.88 11.09
N SER A 194 10.48 1.42 9.97
CA SER A 194 11.77 1.87 9.46
C SER A 194 11.68 2.31 7.99
N GLY A 195 12.75 2.92 7.46
CA GLY A 195 12.86 3.19 6.02
C GLY A 195 13.25 1.95 5.19
N ASN A 196 13.39 0.79 5.86
CA ASN A 196 13.76 -0.46 5.23
C ASN A 196 12.57 -1.17 4.59
N LEU A 197 11.35 -0.92 5.06
CA LEU A 197 10.12 -1.48 4.51
C LEU A 197 9.18 -0.33 4.14
N LEU A 198 8.86 -0.21 2.85
CA LEU A 198 8.09 0.88 2.29
C LEU A 198 6.89 0.33 1.51
N LYS A 199 5.78 1.05 1.54
CA LYS A 199 4.59 0.78 0.73
C LYS A 199 4.42 1.88 -0.31
N LEU A 200 4.20 1.46 -1.56
CA LEU A 200 3.88 2.32 -2.68
C LEU A 200 2.45 1.99 -3.13
N LYS A 201 1.59 2.99 -3.18
CA LYS A 201 0.19 2.86 -3.61
C LYS A 201 -0.02 3.67 -4.89
N PRO A 202 -1.03 3.36 -5.71
CA PRO A 202 -1.35 4.15 -6.89
C PRO A 202 -1.43 5.66 -6.58
N TYR A 203 -1.08 6.44 -7.60
CA TYR A 203 -1.05 7.89 -7.54
C TYR A 203 -2.45 8.44 -7.21
N MET A 204 -2.46 9.53 -6.46
CA MET A 204 -3.61 10.43 -6.41
C MET A 204 -3.43 11.48 -7.50
N ASP A 205 -4.52 11.94 -8.10
CA ASP A 205 -4.50 13.11 -8.97
C ASP A 205 -5.08 14.33 -8.24
N ASP A 206 -4.61 15.50 -8.64
CA ASP A 206 -5.14 16.78 -8.19
C ASP A 206 -4.81 17.85 -9.25
N GLU A 207 -5.33 19.05 -9.05
CA GLU A 207 -5.17 20.17 -9.97
C GLU A 207 -4.30 21.28 -9.37
N ALA A 208 -3.51 21.92 -10.24
CA ALA A 208 -2.74 23.10 -9.87
C ALA A 208 -2.67 24.07 -11.05
N THR A 209 -2.56 25.36 -10.73
CA THR A 209 -2.40 26.43 -11.72
C THR A 209 -0.92 26.63 -12.01
N VAL A 210 -0.56 26.74 -13.30
CA VAL A 210 0.81 27.06 -13.70
C VAL A 210 1.10 28.52 -13.41
N ILE A 211 2.10 28.78 -12.57
CA ILE A 211 2.53 30.14 -12.17
C ILE A 211 3.92 30.50 -12.70
N GLY A 212 4.65 29.54 -13.25
CA GLY A 212 5.97 29.78 -13.82
C GLY A 212 6.59 28.56 -14.49
N LYS A 213 7.78 28.73 -15.05
CA LYS A 213 8.53 27.69 -15.76
C LYS A 213 10.02 27.81 -15.43
N THR A 214 10.74 26.69 -15.47
CA THR A 214 12.21 26.70 -15.41
C THR A 214 12.79 26.08 -16.68
N LEU A 215 13.94 26.56 -17.14
CA LEU A 215 14.64 25.99 -18.29
C LEU A 215 15.26 24.62 -17.95
N GLY A 216 15.22 23.72 -18.92
CA GLY A 216 15.85 22.41 -18.83
C GLY A 216 17.37 22.49 -18.96
N GLN A 217 18.03 21.44 -18.47
CA GLN A 217 19.47 21.24 -18.58
C GLN A 217 19.75 19.97 -19.40
N GLY A 218 20.99 19.79 -19.86
CA GLY A 218 21.39 18.61 -20.64
C GLY A 218 20.55 18.46 -21.91
N LYS A 219 19.91 17.29 -22.09
CA LYS A 219 19.05 17.01 -23.26
C LYS A 219 17.87 17.97 -23.43
N TYR A 220 17.44 18.66 -22.37
CA TYR A 220 16.33 19.61 -22.42
C TYR A 220 16.79 21.07 -22.41
N LYS A 221 18.05 21.35 -22.77
CA LYS A 221 18.57 22.72 -22.86
C LYS A 221 17.76 23.53 -23.88
N GLY A 222 17.25 24.69 -23.46
CA GLY A 222 16.38 25.55 -24.28
C GLY A 222 14.91 25.14 -24.29
N MET A 223 14.55 24.04 -23.63
CA MET A 223 13.17 23.55 -23.51
C MET A 223 12.70 23.66 -22.05
N LEU A 224 11.44 23.28 -21.78
CA LEU A 224 10.92 23.18 -20.42
C LEU A 224 11.76 22.18 -19.60
N GLY A 225 12.27 22.65 -18.47
CA GLY A 225 12.80 21.79 -17.40
C GLY A 225 11.69 21.32 -16.47
N ALA A 226 10.94 22.27 -15.90
CA ALA A 226 9.83 22.03 -14.98
C ALA A 226 8.81 23.16 -15.02
N LEU A 227 7.53 22.85 -14.75
CA LEU A 227 6.52 23.84 -14.39
C LEU A 227 6.66 24.20 -12.91
N ILE A 228 6.44 25.46 -12.59
CA ILE A 228 6.18 25.94 -11.23
C ILE A 228 4.66 26.10 -11.13
N VAL A 229 4.04 25.40 -10.18
CA VAL A 229 2.58 25.35 -10.06
C VAL A 229 2.15 25.70 -8.64
N GLU A 230 0.91 26.15 -8.50
CA GLU A 230 0.26 26.48 -7.22
C GLU A 230 -1.04 25.69 -7.07
N MET A 231 -1.19 24.96 -5.94
CA MET A 231 -2.44 24.30 -5.57
C MET A 231 -3.47 25.33 -5.07
N PRO A 232 -4.78 25.00 -5.05
CA PRO A 232 -5.80 25.85 -4.40
C PRO A 232 -5.50 26.21 -2.94
N SER A 233 -4.70 25.41 -2.23
CA SER A 233 -4.24 25.70 -0.87
C SER A 233 -3.15 26.78 -0.78
N GLY A 234 -2.68 27.31 -1.92
CA GLY A 234 -1.56 28.27 -2.01
C GLY A 234 -0.17 27.62 -1.95
N THR A 235 -0.09 26.28 -1.88
CA THR A 235 1.21 25.59 -1.86
C THR A 235 1.83 25.58 -3.26
N GLN A 236 3.04 26.14 -3.37
CA GLN A 236 3.81 26.17 -4.61
C GLN A 236 4.87 25.06 -4.66
N PHE A 237 4.99 24.41 -5.83
CA PHE A 237 5.99 23.36 -6.05
C PHE A 237 6.35 23.22 -7.53
N LYS A 238 7.37 22.41 -7.82
CA LYS A 238 7.84 22.15 -9.19
C LYS A 238 7.39 20.77 -9.67
N ILE A 239 6.95 20.70 -10.93
CA ILE A 239 6.68 19.45 -11.65
C ILE A 239 7.67 19.38 -12.81
N GLY A 240 8.63 18.45 -12.73
CA GLY A 240 9.71 18.29 -13.70
C GLY A 240 9.60 17.08 -14.61
N THR A 241 8.60 16.23 -14.42
CA THR A 241 8.41 14.93 -15.09
C THR A 241 6.98 14.80 -15.59
N GLY A 242 6.72 13.79 -16.44
CA GLY A 242 5.41 13.55 -17.05
C GLY A 242 5.16 14.27 -18.37
N PHE A 243 6.12 15.10 -18.83
CA PHE A 243 6.05 15.77 -20.13
C PHE A 243 6.69 14.91 -21.22
N THR A 244 6.00 14.81 -22.35
CA THR A 244 6.56 14.41 -23.65
C THR A 244 7.56 15.46 -24.16
N ASP A 245 8.38 15.09 -25.15
CA ASP A 245 9.33 16.03 -25.75
C ASP A 245 8.59 17.19 -26.47
N GLU A 246 7.42 16.93 -27.04
CA GLU A 246 6.55 17.95 -27.64
C GLU A 246 6.01 18.93 -26.59
N GLU A 247 5.53 18.43 -25.45
CA GLU A 247 5.11 19.28 -24.33
C GLU A 247 6.27 20.04 -23.69
N ARG A 248 7.51 19.56 -23.80
CA ARG A 248 8.68 20.33 -23.38
C ARG A 248 9.03 21.45 -24.35
N ALA A 249 8.82 21.23 -25.64
CA ALA A 249 8.98 22.26 -26.67
C ALA A 249 7.88 23.33 -26.55
N ASN A 250 6.64 22.90 -26.30
CA ASN A 250 5.44 23.71 -26.21
C ASN A 250 4.74 23.54 -24.85
N PRO A 251 5.32 24.07 -23.76
CA PRO A 251 4.82 23.80 -22.41
C PRO A 251 3.55 24.58 -22.06
N PRO A 252 2.67 24.03 -21.19
CA PRO A 252 1.45 24.70 -20.71
C PRO A 252 1.69 26.15 -20.30
N HIS A 253 0.80 27.06 -20.67
CA HIS A 253 0.95 28.49 -20.41
C HIS A 253 0.81 28.83 -18.93
N ILE A 254 1.38 29.97 -18.52
CA ILE A 254 1.10 30.52 -17.19
C ILE A 254 -0.39 30.86 -17.14
N GLY A 255 -1.07 30.42 -16.08
CA GLY A 255 -2.51 30.52 -15.91
C GLY A 255 -3.28 29.24 -16.28
N ASP A 256 -2.66 28.30 -17.01
CA ASP A 256 -3.31 27.03 -17.31
C ASP A 256 -3.50 26.21 -16.02
N VAL A 257 -4.68 25.58 -15.89
CA VAL A 257 -4.91 24.55 -14.88
C VAL A 257 -4.47 23.22 -15.46
N ILE A 258 -3.61 22.52 -14.72
CA ILE A 258 -3.13 21.19 -15.09
C ILE A 258 -3.60 20.15 -14.09
N THR A 259 -3.83 18.93 -14.56
CA THR A 259 -3.93 17.76 -13.69
C THR A 259 -2.54 17.17 -13.52
N TYR A 260 -2.14 16.89 -12.28
CA TYR A 260 -0.92 16.20 -11.95
C TYR A 260 -1.22 14.99 -11.06
N GLN A 261 -0.36 13.98 -11.13
CA GLN A 261 -0.44 12.80 -10.26
C GLN A 261 0.68 12.84 -9.21
N TYR A 262 0.45 12.30 -8.02
CA TYR A 262 1.39 12.36 -6.89
C TYR A 262 1.19 11.24 -5.85
N HIS A 263 2.18 11.08 -4.97
CA HIS A 263 2.26 10.02 -3.94
C HIS A 263 2.04 10.54 -2.51
N GLY A 264 0.92 11.21 -2.28
CA GLY A 264 0.67 11.88 -1.01
C GLY A 264 1.61 13.07 -0.77
N PHE A 265 1.61 13.58 0.46
CA PHE A 265 2.21 14.87 0.76
C PHE A 265 3.42 14.76 1.67
N THR A 266 4.34 15.72 1.55
CA THR A 266 5.37 15.97 2.57
C THR A 266 4.74 16.49 3.86
N LYS A 267 5.51 16.50 4.95
CA LYS A 267 5.09 17.18 6.21
C LYS A 267 4.71 18.66 6.01
N ARG A 268 5.15 19.29 4.91
CA ARG A 268 4.86 20.68 4.54
C ARG A 268 3.68 20.80 3.55
N GLY A 269 2.96 19.71 3.29
CA GLY A 269 1.82 19.73 2.35
C GLY A 269 2.19 19.73 0.87
N ILE A 270 3.47 19.50 0.52
CA ILE A 270 3.90 19.46 -0.89
C ILE A 270 3.66 18.06 -1.48
N PRO A 271 3.01 17.92 -2.65
CA PRO A 271 2.86 16.66 -3.36
C PRO A 271 4.20 15.97 -3.64
N ARG A 272 4.30 14.66 -3.35
CA ARG A 272 5.52 13.86 -3.57
C ARG A 272 5.51 13.20 -4.94
N PHE A 273 6.66 13.18 -5.60
CA PHE A 273 6.85 12.59 -6.94
C PHE A 273 5.79 13.08 -7.95
N ALA A 274 5.46 14.37 -7.88
CA ALA A 274 4.46 14.94 -8.76
C ALA A 274 4.92 14.91 -10.21
N SER A 275 4.08 14.37 -11.10
CA SER A 275 4.30 14.37 -12.54
C SER A 275 3.08 14.93 -13.26
N PHE A 276 3.34 15.68 -14.33
CA PHE A 276 2.32 16.24 -15.19
C PHE A 276 1.53 15.11 -15.85
N MET A 277 0.20 15.27 -15.96
CA MET A 277 -0.65 14.37 -16.71
C MET A 277 -1.20 15.03 -17.97
N ARG A 278 -1.88 16.18 -17.81
CA ARG A 278 -2.55 16.90 -18.90
C ARG A 278 -2.93 18.32 -18.50
N VAL A 279 -3.10 19.18 -19.49
CA VAL A 279 -3.81 20.47 -19.31
C VAL A 279 -5.31 20.18 -19.16
N ARG A 280 -5.97 20.89 -18.25
CA ARG A 280 -7.43 20.86 -18.14
C ARG A 280 -8.02 21.92 -19.06
N TYR A 281 -8.73 21.49 -20.09
CA TYR A 281 -9.56 22.39 -20.87
C TYR A 281 -10.93 22.54 -20.18
N PRO A 282 -11.49 23.76 -20.10
CA PRO A 282 -12.86 23.92 -19.63
C PRO A 282 -13.80 23.11 -20.54
N VAL A 283 -14.73 22.38 -19.93
CA VAL A 283 -15.81 21.74 -20.67
C VAL A 283 -16.59 22.85 -21.36
N LYS A 284 -16.64 22.85 -22.69
CA LYS A 284 -17.56 23.73 -23.42
C LYS A 284 -18.98 23.33 -23.02
N GLU A 285 -19.64 24.14 -22.20
CA GLU A 285 -21.08 24.02 -22.02
C GLU A 285 -21.73 24.10 -23.41
N PRO A 286 -22.64 23.18 -23.77
CA PRO A 286 -23.35 23.29 -25.02
C PRO A 286 -24.13 24.59 -25.03
N LEU A 287 -23.96 25.38 -26.10
CA LEU A 287 -24.67 26.62 -26.33
C LEU A 287 -26.18 26.33 -26.27
N VAL A 288 -26.84 26.79 -25.20
CA VAL A 288 -28.30 26.85 -25.14
C VAL A 288 -28.73 27.88 -26.18
N THR A 289 -29.11 27.43 -27.37
CA THR A 289 -29.73 28.30 -28.37
C THR A 289 -31.08 28.75 -27.83
N LYS A 290 -31.19 30.02 -27.43
CA LYS A 290 -32.49 30.63 -27.18
C LYS A 290 -33.32 30.60 -28.48
N PRO A 291 -34.60 30.19 -28.44
CA PRO A 291 -35.45 30.26 -29.62
C PRO A 291 -35.59 31.72 -30.05
N SER A 292 -35.36 31.96 -31.34
CA SER A 292 -35.60 33.24 -32.01
C SER A 292 -37.08 33.62 -31.91
N SER A 293 -37.36 34.78 -31.36
CA SER A 293 -38.65 35.46 -31.49
C SER A 293 -38.87 35.81 -32.96
N VAL A 294 -39.69 35.02 -33.66
CA VAL A 294 -40.20 35.37 -34.97
C VAL A 294 -41.56 36.04 -34.79
N ASP A 295 -41.64 37.23 -35.39
CA ASP A 295 -42.77 38.12 -35.49
C ASP A 295 -44.07 37.41 -35.91
N LYS A 296 -45.18 37.73 -35.24
CA LYS A 296 -46.51 37.64 -35.84
C LYS A 296 -47.06 39.04 -36.02
N VAL A 297 -46.82 39.56 -37.22
CA VAL A 297 -47.55 40.69 -37.80
C VAL A 297 -49.02 40.30 -37.98
N SER A 298 -49.87 41.27 -37.66
CA SER A 298 -51.31 41.31 -37.86
C SER A 298 -51.76 41.01 -39.29
N SER A 299 -52.88 40.29 -39.44
CA SER A 299 -53.78 40.51 -40.59
C SER A 299 -55.23 40.51 -40.12
N THR A 300 -55.87 41.64 -40.40
CA THR A 300 -57.27 41.99 -40.24
C THR A 300 -58.15 41.41 -41.37
N ALA A 301 -59.43 41.21 -41.02
CA ALA A 301 -60.66 41.45 -41.81
C ALA A 301 -61.24 40.40 -42.81
N SER A 302 -62.56 40.20 -42.60
CA SER A 302 -63.65 39.86 -43.55
C SER A 302 -63.67 38.43 -44.10
N LYS A 303 -64.76 37.65 -44.09
CA LYS A 303 -66.23 37.82 -43.99
C LYS A 303 -66.83 36.67 -43.20
#